data_AF-A0A938UTS0-F1
#
_entry.id   AF-A0A938UTS0-F1
#
_cell.length_a   1.000
_cell.length_b   1.000
_cell.length_c   1.000
_cell.angle_alpha   90.00
_cell.angle_beta   90.00
_cell.angle_gamma   90.00
#
_symmetry.space_group_name_H-M   'P 1'
#
loop_
_entity.id
_entity.type
_entity.pdbx_description
1 polymer ?
#
loop_
_entity_poly.entity_id
_entity_poly.type
_entity_poly.pdbx_seq_one_letter_code
_entity_poly.pdbx_strand_id
1 'polypeptide(L)'
;MPADRFDHGRTRFALTGGHAKPACEACHFRPAPGRPVVFAGSAQQCTDCHADRHEGQFQTTEPRLHCGDCHKDSVSFKIARFDHTKTRFALDGRHQEVACARCHPDRVGPQGKATPFYRVGRMACEDCHKNPHNPTPRSAP
;
A
#
# COMPACT_ATOMS: atom_id res chain seq x y z
N MET A 1 -13.32 18.20 -29.88
CA MET A 1 -14.44 17.29 -29.61
C MET A 1 -15.13 17.77 -28.36
N PRO A 2 -16.47 17.81 -28.30
CA PRO A 2 -17.18 18.24 -27.10
C PRO A 2 -17.06 17.14 -26.01
N ALA A 3 -16.98 17.56 -24.75
CA ALA A 3 -16.59 16.70 -23.61
C ALA A 3 -17.58 15.55 -23.34
N ASP A 4 -18.83 15.73 -23.75
CA ASP A 4 -19.92 14.74 -23.71
C ASP A 4 -19.72 13.54 -24.65
N ARG A 5 -18.73 13.60 -25.56
CA ARG A 5 -18.44 12.53 -26.52
C ARG A 5 -17.08 11.87 -26.34
N PHE A 6 -16.28 12.29 -25.36
CA PHE A 6 -14.97 11.69 -25.11
C PHE A 6 -15.08 10.45 -24.22
N ASP A 7 -14.64 9.31 -24.74
CA ASP A 7 -14.72 8.03 -24.04
C ASP A 7 -13.39 7.68 -23.36
N HIS A 8 -13.38 7.76 -22.01
CA HIS A 8 -12.24 7.38 -21.19
C HIS A 8 -11.92 5.88 -21.23
N GLY A 9 -12.90 5.02 -21.55
CA GLY A 9 -12.71 3.57 -21.68
C GLY A 9 -11.75 3.18 -22.80
N ARG A 10 -11.47 4.10 -23.74
CA ARG A 10 -10.50 3.92 -24.83
C ARG A 10 -9.10 4.44 -24.49
N THR A 11 -8.91 4.94 -23.27
CA THR A 11 -7.62 5.48 -22.80
C THR A 11 -6.94 4.49 -21.84
N ARG A 12 -5.74 4.83 -21.38
CA ARG A 12 -5.04 4.05 -20.34
C ARG A 12 -5.65 4.23 -18.94
N PHE A 13 -6.54 5.20 -18.76
CA PHE A 13 -7.20 5.49 -17.50
C PHE A 13 -8.72 5.46 -17.67
N ALA A 14 -9.30 4.27 -17.59
CA ALA A 14 -10.74 4.10 -17.63
C ALA A 14 -11.38 4.58 -16.31
N LEU A 15 -12.37 5.47 -16.40
CA LEU A 15 -13.10 5.98 -15.25
C LEU A 15 -14.03 4.89 -14.68
N THR A 16 -13.53 4.14 -13.71
CA THR A 16 -14.23 3.01 -13.07
C THR A 16 -14.23 3.16 -11.54
N GLY A 17 -15.19 2.52 -10.88
CA GLY A 17 -15.33 2.57 -9.42
C GLY A 17 -15.38 4.00 -8.88
N GLY A 18 -14.52 4.31 -7.89
CA GLY A 18 -14.46 5.63 -7.27
C GLY A 18 -14.09 6.77 -8.23
N HIS A 19 -13.38 6.48 -9.33
CA HIS A 19 -12.95 7.46 -10.32
C HIS A 19 -14.04 7.84 -11.34
N ALA A 20 -15.23 7.24 -11.29
CA ALA A 20 -16.33 7.57 -12.21
C ALA A 20 -17.09 8.87 -11.84
N LYS A 21 -16.87 9.40 -10.63
CA LYS A 21 -17.63 10.52 -10.07
C LYS A 21 -16.97 11.91 -10.14
N PRO A 22 -15.63 12.05 -10.05
CA PRO A 22 -15.00 13.37 -10.06
C PRO A 22 -15.31 14.19 -11.31
N ALA A 23 -15.34 15.51 -11.15
CA ALA A 23 -15.43 16.45 -12.28
C ALA A 23 -14.15 16.39 -13.13
N CYS A 24 -14.23 16.83 -14.39
CA CYS A 24 -13.11 16.81 -15.34
C CYS A 24 -11.86 17.51 -14.76
N GLU A 25 -12.06 18.61 -14.05
CA GLU A 25 -11.01 19.46 -13.49
C GLU A 25 -10.25 18.83 -12.33
N ALA A 26 -10.77 17.73 -11.76
CA ALA A 26 -10.08 16.99 -10.71
C ALA A 26 -8.79 16.31 -11.22
N CYS A 27 -8.73 16.01 -12.52
CA CYS A 27 -7.57 15.37 -13.16
C CYS A 27 -6.98 16.21 -14.30
N HIS A 28 -7.81 17.00 -14.97
CA HIS A 28 -7.38 17.88 -16.05
C HIS A 28 -7.24 19.30 -15.53
N PHE A 29 -6.00 19.80 -15.51
CA PHE A 29 -5.73 21.06 -14.81
C PHE A 29 -5.61 22.24 -15.78
N ARG A 30 -5.83 23.42 -15.21
CA ARG A 30 -5.60 24.70 -15.87
C ARG A 30 -4.19 25.17 -15.53
N PRO A 31 -3.29 25.35 -16.51
CA PRO A 31 -1.89 25.65 -16.24
C PRO A 31 -1.66 27.08 -15.70
N ALA A 32 -2.57 28.01 -15.97
CA ALA A 32 -2.52 29.38 -15.43
C ALA A 32 -3.92 30.03 -15.46
N PRO A 33 -4.20 31.05 -14.61
CA PRO A 33 -5.45 31.82 -14.68
C PRO A 33 -5.73 32.32 -16.11
N GLY A 34 -6.99 32.20 -16.54
CA GLY A 34 -7.41 32.58 -17.90
C GLY A 34 -7.01 31.61 -19.03
N ARG A 35 -6.19 30.58 -18.78
CA ARG A 35 -5.86 29.55 -19.79
C ARG A 35 -6.94 28.45 -19.85
N PRO A 36 -7.10 27.76 -20.99
CA PRO A 36 -7.98 26.60 -21.07
C PRO A 36 -7.46 25.41 -20.24
N VAL A 37 -8.37 24.52 -19.85
CA VAL A 37 -8.03 23.24 -19.20
C VAL A 37 -7.25 22.36 -20.20
N VAL A 38 -6.19 21.73 -19.73
CA VAL A 38 -5.36 20.82 -20.53
C VAL A 38 -5.81 19.39 -20.29
N PHE A 39 -6.28 18.73 -21.36
CA PHE A 39 -6.76 17.35 -21.32
C PHE A 39 -5.69 16.33 -21.73
N ALA A 40 -4.52 16.78 -22.17
CA ALA A 40 -3.39 15.93 -22.54
C ALA A 40 -2.43 15.74 -21.36
N GLY A 41 -1.89 14.52 -21.21
CA GLY A 41 -0.78 14.26 -20.28
C GLY A 41 -1.15 14.26 -18.79
N SER A 42 -2.37 13.80 -18.44
CA SER A 42 -2.79 13.69 -17.05
C SER A 42 -2.03 12.61 -16.27
N ALA A 43 -1.99 12.77 -14.95
CA ALA A 43 -1.53 11.80 -13.95
C ALA A 43 -1.90 10.37 -14.32
N GLN A 44 -0.95 9.44 -14.18
CA GLN A 44 -1.13 8.02 -14.54
C GLN A 44 -0.95 7.09 -13.34
N GLN A 45 -0.26 7.55 -12.30
CA GLN A 45 0.03 6.75 -11.13
C GLN A 45 -0.92 7.10 -9.98
N CYS A 46 -1.24 6.13 -9.14
CA CYS A 46 -2.11 6.35 -7.97
C CYS A 46 -1.59 7.49 -7.08
N THR A 47 -0.28 7.59 -6.94
CA THR A 47 0.42 8.57 -6.09
C THR A 47 0.44 9.99 -6.65
N ASP A 48 0.10 10.18 -7.92
CA ASP A 48 0.01 11.51 -8.53
C ASP A 48 -1.16 12.30 -7.92
N CYS A 49 -2.19 11.61 -7.42
CA CYS A 49 -3.36 12.21 -6.78
C CYS A 49 -3.56 11.77 -5.31
N HIS A 50 -3.19 10.54 -4.96
CA HIS A 50 -3.41 10.00 -3.62
C HIS A 50 -2.12 9.88 -2.82
N ALA A 51 -2.12 10.37 -1.58
CA ALA A 51 -0.99 10.18 -0.68
C ALA A 51 -0.75 8.70 -0.36
N ASP A 52 0.52 8.27 -0.42
CA ASP A 52 0.92 6.92 -0.04
C ASP A 52 0.85 6.75 1.49
N ARG A 53 -0.23 6.12 1.95
CA ARG A 53 -0.46 5.84 3.38
C ARG A 53 0.52 4.82 3.96
N HIS A 54 1.24 4.10 3.11
CA HIS A 54 2.26 3.13 3.53
C HIS A 54 3.65 3.75 3.64
N GLU A 55 3.80 5.06 3.48
CA GLU A 55 5.06 5.77 3.73
C GLU A 55 6.23 5.19 2.90
N GLY A 56 5.97 4.74 1.67
CA GLY A 56 6.99 4.19 0.77
C GLY A 56 7.42 2.75 1.06
N GLN A 57 6.81 2.06 2.03
CA GLN A 57 7.22 0.71 2.43
C GLN A 57 7.21 -0.32 1.29
N PHE A 58 6.34 -0.15 0.29
CA PHE A 58 6.21 -1.07 -0.85
C PHE A 58 6.90 -0.58 -2.13
N GLN A 59 7.47 0.62 -2.12
CA GLN A 59 8.13 1.21 -3.29
C GLN A 59 9.53 0.64 -3.56
N THR A 60 10.07 -0.09 -2.59
CA THR A 60 11.43 -0.65 -2.61
C THR A 60 11.42 -2.18 -2.68
N THR A 61 10.32 -2.78 -3.18
CA THR A 61 10.27 -4.22 -3.46
C THR A 61 10.74 -4.51 -4.88
N GLU A 62 11.21 -5.73 -5.12
CA GLU A 62 11.52 -6.21 -6.48
C GLU A 62 10.72 -7.51 -6.76
N PRO A 63 9.81 -7.52 -7.75
CA PRO A 63 9.36 -6.35 -8.52
C PRO A 63 8.65 -5.31 -7.63
N ARG A 64 8.60 -4.06 -8.08
CA ARG A 64 7.89 -2.98 -7.39
C ARG A 64 6.39 -3.31 -7.33
N LEU A 65 5.83 -3.30 -6.12
CA LEU A 65 4.40 -3.46 -5.92
C LEU A 65 3.68 -2.14 -6.20
N HIS A 66 2.59 -2.23 -6.94
CA HIS A 66 1.70 -1.12 -7.23
C HIS A 66 0.47 -1.19 -6.33
N CYS A 67 -0.20 -0.07 -6.12
CA CYS A 67 -1.35 0.00 -5.21
C CYS A 67 -2.44 -1.00 -5.60
N GLY A 68 -2.69 -1.15 -6.91
CA GLY A 68 -3.67 -2.08 -7.46
C GLY A 68 -3.31 -3.57 -7.30
N ASP A 69 -2.11 -3.94 -6.85
CA ASP A 69 -1.76 -5.33 -6.56
C ASP A 69 -2.50 -5.84 -5.32
N CYS A 70 -2.76 -4.95 -4.36
CA CYS A 70 -3.49 -5.25 -3.13
C CYS A 70 -4.87 -4.57 -3.07
N HIS A 71 -4.97 -3.30 -3.47
CA HIS A 71 -6.20 -2.50 -3.40
C HIS A 71 -7.06 -2.68 -4.66
N LYS A 72 -7.69 -3.85 -4.78
CA LYS A 72 -8.50 -4.21 -5.97
C LYS A 72 -9.84 -3.47 -6.04
N ASP A 73 -10.42 -3.10 -4.90
CA ASP A 73 -11.64 -2.30 -4.85
C ASP A 73 -11.29 -0.82 -5.00
N SER A 74 -11.55 -0.26 -6.17
CA SER A 74 -11.29 1.16 -6.48
C SER A 74 -12.34 2.12 -5.89
N VAL A 75 -13.39 1.62 -5.24
CA VAL A 75 -14.39 2.45 -4.56
C VAL A 75 -13.99 2.66 -3.10
N SER A 76 -13.79 1.59 -2.34
CA SER A 76 -13.42 1.71 -0.92
C SER A 76 -11.92 1.87 -0.69
N PHE A 77 -11.11 1.37 -1.63
CA PHE A 77 -9.66 1.22 -1.50
C PHE A 77 -9.24 0.44 -0.23
N LYS A 78 -10.14 -0.35 0.35
CA LYS A 78 -9.86 -1.17 1.52
C LYS A 78 -9.47 -2.58 1.10
N ILE A 79 -8.56 -3.17 1.86
CA ILE A 79 -8.34 -4.61 1.87
C ILE A 79 -9.16 -5.21 3.00
N ALA A 80 -10.01 -6.18 2.71
CA ALA A 80 -10.86 -6.80 3.74
C ALA A 80 -10.02 -7.61 4.72
N ARG A 81 -9.11 -8.46 4.20
CA ARG A 81 -8.11 -9.22 4.97
C ARG A 81 -6.87 -9.41 4.10
N PHE A 82 -5.69 -9.37 4.71
CA PHE A 82 -4.45 -9.72 4.04
C PHE A 82 -4.18 -11.22 4.19
N ASP A 83 -3.82 -11.86 3.08
CA ASP A 83 -3.57 -13.29 3.02
C ASP A 83 -2.06 -13.58 3.21
N HIS A 84 -1.70 -14.03 4.41
CA HIS A 84 -0.31 -14.32 4.77
C HIS A 84 0.28 -15.54 4.05
N THR A 85 -0.56 -16.40 3.45
CA THR A 85 -0.08 -17.55 2.65
C THR A 85 0.68 -17.10 1.40
N LYS A 86 0.51 -15.84 0.99
CA LYS A 86 1.21 -15.22 -0.14
C LYS A 86 2.56 -14.61 0.25
N THR A 87 2.99 -14.77 1.49
CA THR A 87 4.24 -14.20 2.00
C THR A 87 5.26 -15.29 2.34
N ARG A 88 6.48 -14.88 2.67
CA ARG A 88 7.54 -15.78 3.15
C ARG A 88 7.29 -16.32 4.57
N PHE A 89 6.32 -15.75 5.30
CA PHE A 89 5.96 -16.18 6.65
C PHE A 89 4.45 -16.45 6.67
N ALA A 90 4.07 -17.66 6.27
CA ALA A 90 2.68 -18.09 6.36
C ALA A 90 2.29 -18.27 7.82
N LEU A 91 1.14 -17.72 8.23
CA LEU A 91 0.62 -17.90 9.57
C LEU A 91 -0.09 -19.25 9.68
N ASP A 92 0.46 -20.14 10.49
CA ASP A 92 -0.08 -21.47 10.76
C ASP A 92 -0.35 -21.70 12.26
N GLY A 93 -1.21 -22.69 12.56
CA GLY A 93 -1.58 -23.04 13.93
C GLY A 93 -1.93 -21.83 14.80
N ARG A 94 -1.29 -21.71 15.96
CA ARG A 94 -1.51 -20.62 16.92
C ARG A 94 -1.11 -19.24 16.39
N HIS A 95 -0.23 -19.14 15.40
CA HIS A 95 0.16 -17.84 14.84
C HIS A 95 -0.99 -17.12 14.13
N GLN A 96 -2.03 -17.84 13.72
CA GLN A 96 -3.23 -17.24 13.12
C GLN A 96 -4.06 -16.42 14.11
N GLU A 97 -3.91 -16.69 15.41
CA GLU A 97 -4.61 -16.00 16.49
C GLU A 97 -3.85 -14.76 16.98
N VAL A 98 -2.61 -14.56 16.52
CA VAL A 98 -1.76 -13.45 16.95
C VAL A 98 -2.25 -12.14 16.32
N ALA A 99 -2.46 -11.11 17.15
CA ALA A 99 -2.87 -9.80 16.67
C ALA A 99 -1.83 -9.19 15.72
N CYS A 100 -2.28 -8.59 14.61
CA CYS A 100 -1.41 -8.06 13.55
C CYS A 100 -0.30 -7.14 14.07
N ALA A 101 -0.63 -6.27 15.04
CA ALA A 101 0.28 -5.28 15.62
C ALA A 101 1.46 -5.90 16.40
N ARG A 102 1.36 -7.18 16.80
CA ARG A 102 2.47 -7.90 17.44
C ARG A 102 3.68 -8.04 16.53
N CYS A 103 3.44 -8.17 15.23
CA CYS A 103 4.50 -8.24 14.22
C CYS A 103 4.62 -6.93 13.47
N HIS A 104 3.50 -6.25 13.18
CA HIS A 104 3.43 -5.00 12.42
C HIS A 104 3.14 -3.78 13.32
N PRO A 105 4.07 -3.40 14.21
CA PRO A 105 3.88 -2.23 15.06
C PRO A 105 3.90 -0.96 14.21
N ASP A 106 3.24 0.07 14.71
CA ASP A 106 3.29 1.39 14.09
C ASP A 106 4.70 1.97 14.19
N ARG A 107 5.17 2.56 13.09
CA ARG A 107 6.40 3.35 13.03
C ARG A 107 6.12 4.69 12.37
N VAL A 108 6.85 5.71 12.79
CA VAL A 108 6.79 7.04 12.16
C VAL A 108 7.60 6.98 10.87
N GLY A 109 6.91 7.15 9.73
CA GLY A 109 7.55 7.19 8.41
C GLY A 109 8.18 8.55 8.09
N PRO A 110 8.80 8.69 6.91
CA PRO A 110 9.43 9.93 6.45
C PRO A 110 8.48 11.13 6.42
N GLN A 111 7.18 10.92 6.28
CA GLN A 111 6.17 11.99 6.27
C GLN A 111 5.65 12.33 7.68
N GLY A 112 6.27 11.77 8.73
CA GLY A 112 5.96 12.06 10.14
C GLY A 112 4.70 11.35 10.66
N LYS A 113 4.10 10.44 9.88
CA LYS A 113 2.88 9.74 10.27
C LYS A 113 3.17 8.36 10.83
N ALA A 114 2.57 8.03 11.97
CA ALA A 114 2.55 6.68 12.49
C ALA A 114 1.67 5.78 11.60
N THR A 115 2.26 4.70 11.09
CA THR A 115 1.56 3.70 10.28
C THR A 115 2.13 2.31 10.57
N PRO A 116 1.35 1.22 10.42
CA PRO A 116 1.86 -0.12 10.63
C PRO A 116 3.07 -0.39 9.71
N PHE A 117 4.11 -0.97 10.29
CA PHE A 117 5.30 -1.37 9.56
C PHE A 117 5.16 -2.82 9.06
N TYR A 118 4.91 -2.98 7.77
CA TYR A 118 4.63 -4.28 7.14
C TYR A 118 5.91 -5.07 6.81
N ARG A 119 7.06 -4.40 6.66
CA ARG A 119 8.31 -5.03 6.20
C ARG A 119 9.21 -5.49 7.35
N VAL A 120 8.71 -6.41 8.14
CA VAL A 120 9.33 -6.89 9.38
C VAL A 120 10.58 -7.77 9.17
N GLY A 121 10.97 -8.05 7.92
CA GLY A 121 12.12 -8.90 7.61
C GLY A 121 11.81 -10.39 7.74
N ARG A 122 12.86 -11.22 7.81
CA ARG A 122 12.70 -12.64 8.22
C ARG A 122 12.60 -12.67 9.73
N MET A 123 11.58 -13.37 10.24
CA MET A 123 11.39 -13.59 11.67
C MET A 123 11.92 -14.98 12.02
N ALA A 124 12.91 -15.05 12.90
CA ALA A 124 13.35 -16.29 13.52
C ALA A 124 12.45 -16.63 14.72
N CYS A 125 12.40 -17.90 15.13
CA CYS A 125 11.59 -18.34 16.26
C CYS A 125 11.96 -17.58 17.55
N GLU A 126 13.26 -17.33 17.73
CA GLU A 126 13.84 -16.65 18.89
C GLU A 126 13.50 -15.16 18.99
N ASP A 127 13.06 -14.53 17.90
CA ASP A 127 12.63 -13.13 17.92
C ASP A 127 11.36 -12.92 18.77
N CYS A 128 10.59 -13.99 19.01
CA CYS A 128 9.38 -13.96 19.83
C CYS A 128 9.37 -15.00 20.96
N HIS A 129 10.06 -16.13 20.79
CA HIS A 129 10.05 -17.23 21.76
C HIS A 129 11.41 -17.38 22.44
N LYS A 130 11.42 -17.53 23.77
CA LYS A 130 12.65 -17.92 24.46
C LYS A 130 13.09 -19.31 23.99
N ASN A 131 14.36 -19.44 23.63
CA ASN A 131 14.95 -20.73 23.29
C ASN A 131 14.98 -21.63 24.55
N PRO A 132 14.25 -22.77 24.56
CA PRO A 132 14.26 -23.69 25.69
C PRO A 132 15.56 -24.52 25.79
N HIS A 133 16.41 -24.49 24.75
CA HIS A 133 17.65 -25.24 24.65
C HIS A 133 18.90 -24.44 25.01
N ASN A 134 18.77 -23.30 25.71
CA ASN A 134 19.95 -22.60 26.22
C ASN A 134 20.34 -23.16 27.60
N PRO A 135 21.34 -24.06 27.74
CA PRO A 135 21.90 -24.35 29.04
C PRO A 135 22.55 -23.05 29.55
N THR A 136 22.17 -22.60 30.74
CA THR A 136 22.94 -21.59 31.48
C THR A 136 24.43 -21.95 31.38
N PRO A 137 25.36 -21.02 31.05
CA PRO A 137 26.76 -21.31 31.25
C PRO A 137 26.91 -21.70 32.73
N ARG A 138 27.34 -22.94 32.99
CA ARG A 138 27.75 -23.33 34.35
C ARG A 138 28.79 -22.29 34.73
N SER A 139 28.55 -21.60 35.84
CA SER A 139 29.55 -20.78 36.50
C SER A 139 30.86 -21.58 36.50
N ALA A 140 31.85 -21.10 35.77
CA ALA A 140 33.20 -21.61 35.85
C ALA A 140 33.75 -21.26 37.25
N PRO A 141 34.63 -22.12 37.81
CA PRO A 141 35.03 -22.12 39.22
C PRO A 141 35.65 -20.81 39.71
#